data_AF-A0A0G8FB00-F1
#
_entry.id   AF-A0A0G8FB00-F1
#
_cell.length_a   1.000
_cell.length_b   1.000
_cell.length_c   1.000
_cell.angle_alpha   90.00
_cell.angle_beta   90.00
_cell.angle_gamma   90.00
#
_symmetry.space_group_name_H-M   'P 1'
#
loop_
_entity.id
_entity.type
_entity.pdbx_description
1 polymer ?
#
loop_
_entity_poly.entity_id
_entity_poly.type
_entity_poly.pdbx_seq_one_letter_code
_entity_poly.pdbx_strand_id
1 'polypeptide(L)'
;MNQKLQNVFKEQDRNQSAIQTQEHAEADFHEWRNRSNRLFNRILEAWHGDRELSHFFMNMRQEAQHIERKLTFELENQKETLLKERRDLSDLEDDLSYQQQQLVREV
;
A
#
# COMPACT_ATOMS: atom_id res chain seq x y z
N MET A 1 -0.48 -20.71 28.19
CA MET A 1 0.00 -19.86 27.07
C MET A 1 -0.14 -18.41 27.50
N ASN A 2 0.90 -17.60 27.34
CA ASN A 2 0.91 -16.22 27.84
C ASN A 2 -0.13 -15.37 27.07
N GLN A 3 -1.05 -14.71 27.79
CA GLN A 3 -2.09 -13.87 27.19
C GLN A 3 -1.52 -12.77 26.30
N LYS A 4 -0.32 -12.27 26.61
CA LYS A 4 0.38 -11.25 25.80
C LYS A 4 0.80 -11.81 24.44
N LEU A 5 1.40 -13.00 24.39
CA LEU A 5 1.77 -13.67 23.13
C LEU A 5 0.54 -13.93 22.26
N GLN A 6 -0.58 -14.37 22.85
CA GLN A 6 -1.83 -14.55 22.10
C GLN A 6 -2.35 -13.24 21.48
N ASN A 7 -2.16 -12.10 22.14
CA ASN A 7 -2.55 -10.81 21.58
C ASN A 7 -1.62 -10.41 20.43
N VAL A 8 -0.30 -10.61 20.57
CA VAL A 8 0.66 -10.35 19.48
C VAL A 8 0.32 -11.16 18.23
N PHE A 9 0.02 -12.45 18.36
CA PHE A 9 -0.40 -13.26 17.22
C PHE A 9 -1.65 -12.72 16.51
N LYS A 10 -2.63 -12.19 17.26
CA LYS A 10 -3.83 -11.59 16.66
C LYS A 10 -3.51 -10.31 15.91
N GLU A 11 -2.63 -9.47 16.44
CA GLU A 11 -2.22 -8.25 15.75
C GLU A 11 -1.36 -8.56 14.52
N GLN A 12 -0.50 -9.57 14.57
CA GLN A 12 0.25 -10.04 13.41
C GLN A 12 -0.67 -10.55 12.29
N ASP A 13 -1.70 -11.33 12.63
CA ASP A 13 -2.69 -11.82 11.65
C ASP A 13 -3.47 -10.67 10.99
N ARG A 14 -3.87 -9.67 11.78
CA ARG A 14 -4.51 -8.45 11.28
C ARG A 14 -3.58 -7.64 10.39
N ASN A 15 -2.34 -7.42 10.83
CA ASN A 15 -1.35 -6.69 10.05
C ASN A 15 -1.05 -7.40 8.72
N GLN A 16 -0.94 -8.73 8.73
CA GLN A 16 -0.76 -9.53 7.52
C GLN A 16 -1.96 -9.42 6.56
N SER A 17 -3.18 -9.45 7.08
CA SER A 17 -4.40 -9.24 6.30
C SER A 17 -4.45 -7.82 5.69
N ALA A 18 -4.02 -6.82 6.44
CA ALA A 18 -3.94 -5.43 5.99
C ALA A 18 -2.87 -5.26 4.88
N ILE A 19 -1.72 -5.92 5.01
CA ILE A 19 -0.67 -5.94 3.97
C ILE A 19 -1.22 -6.54 2.67
N GLN A 20 -1.91 -7.67 2.73
CA GLN A 20 -2.50 -8.29 1.53
C GLN A 20 -3.55 -7.38 0.88
N THR A 21 -4.38 -6.72 1.69
CA THR A 21 -5.36 -5.75 1.20
C THR A 21 -4.67 -4.57 0.51
N GLN A 22 -3.58 -4.06 1.11
CA GLN A 22 -2.77 -2.98 0.54
C GLN A 22 -2.12 -3.39 -0.79
N GLU A 23 -1.55 -4.59 -0.86
CA GLU A 23 -0.96 -5.13 -2.10
C GLU A 23 -2.00 -5.26 -3.22
N HIS A 24 -3.23 -5.64 -2.89
CA HIS A 24 -4.32 -5.69 -3.85
C HIS A 24 -4.71 -4.29 -4.35
N ALA A 25 -4.84 -3.32 -3.43
CA ALA A 25 -5.13 -1.94 -3.78
C ALA A 25 -4.03 -1.32 -4.67
N GLU A 26 -2.75 -1.63 -4.42
CA GLU A 26 -1.64 -1.22 -5.27
C GLU A 26 -1.73 -1.82 -6.68
N ALA A 27 -2.06 -3.12 -6.78
CA ALA A 27 -2.23 -3.79 -8.07
C ALA A 27 -3.38 -3.18 -8.88
N ASP A 28 -4.54 -2.96 -8.25
CA ASP A 28 -5.70 -2.33 -8.86
C ASP A 28 -5.39 -0.91 -9.33
N PHE A 29 -4.68 -0.14 -8.50
CA PHE A 29 -4.23 1.21 -8.85
C PHE A 29 -3.30 1.21 -10.07
N HIS A 30 -2.32 0.29 -10.11
CA HIS A 30 -1.42 0.14 -11.25
C HIS A 30 -2.18 -0.23 -12.53
N GLU A 31 -3.17 -1.12 -12.44
CA GLU A 31 -4.00 -1.47 -13.59
C GLU A 31 -4.81 -0.26 -14.07
N TRP A 32 -5.49 0.43 -13.16
CA TRP A 32 -6.28 1.62 -13.47
C TRP A 32 -5.42 2.69 -14.14
N ARG A 33 -4.23 2.96 -13.60
CA ARG A 33 -3.27 3.92 -14.16
C ARG A 33 -2.85 3.54 -15.58
N ASN A 34 -2.60 2.26 -15.84
CA ASN A 34 -2.26 1.78 -17.18
C ASN A 34 -3.44 1.93 -18.16
N ARG A 35 -4.66 1.64 -17.72
CA ARG A 35 -5.88 1.85 -18.52
C ARG A 35 -6.09 3.34 -18.83
N SER A 36 -5.96 4.20 -17.82
CA SER A 36 -6.04 5.66 -17.95
C SER A 36 -5.05 6.20 -18.99
N ASN A 37 -3.77 5.84 -18.88
CA ASN A 37 -2.74 6.28 -19.83
C ASN A 37 -3.03 5.84 -21.28
N ARG A 38 -3.52 4.61 -21.49
CA ARG A 38 -3.92 4.14 -22.82
C ARG A 38 -5.08 4.94 -23.39
N LEU A 39 -6.09 5.27 -22.57
CA LEU A 39 -7.22 6.09 -23.00
C LEU A 39 -6.77 7.49 -23.41
N PHE A 40 -5.95 8.16 -22.61
CA PHE A 40 -5.41 9.48 -22.96
C PHE A 40 -4.62 9.46 -24.27
N ASN A 41 -3.76 8.46 -24.47
CA ASN A 41 -3.00 8.34 -25.71
C ASN A 41 -3.93 8.13 -26.93
N ARG A 42 -4.92 7.25 -26.82
CA ARG A 42 -5.89 6.99 -27.90
C ARG A 42 -6.70 8.24 -28.25
N ILE A 43 -7.10 9.02 -27.24
CA ILE A 43 -7.81 10.28 -27.47
C ILE A 43 -6.90 11.26 -28.18
N LEU A 44 -5.66 11.45 -27.74
CA LEU A 44 -4.72 12.36 -28.40
C LEU A 44 -4.43 11.95 -29.86
N GLU A 45 -4.33 10.65 -30.14
CA GLU A 45 -4.13 10.13 -31.50
C GLU A 45 -5.32 10.37 -32.43
N ALA A 46 -6.55 10.24 -31.92
CA ALA A 46 -7.76 10.36 -32.73
C ALA A 46 -8.13 11.80 -33.09
N TRP A 47 -7.60 12.79 -32.37
CA TRP A 47 -8.04 14.19 -32.50
C TRP A 47 -7.02 14.92 -33.40
N HIS A 48 -7.24 14.78 -34.71
CA HIS A 48 -6.43 15.26 -35.82
C HIS A 48 -6.31 16.80 -35.93
N GLY A 49 -5.66 17.45 -34.96
CA GLY A 49 -5.24 18.85 -35.09
C GLY A 49 -6.23 19.90 -34.57
N ASP A 50 -7.26 19.50 -33.80
CA ASP A 50 -8.02 20.45 -33.01
C ASP A 50 -7.17 20.92 -31.82
N ARG A 51 -6.67 22.16 -31.92
CA ARG A 51 -5.74 22.73 -30.96
C ARG A 51 -6.40 22.99 -29.60
N GLU A 52 -7.65 23.45 -29.58
CA GLU A 52 -8.37 23.78 -28.34
C GLU A 52 -8.67 22.51 -27.54
N LEU A 53 -9.15 21.48 -28.23
CA LEU A 53 -9.45 20.19 -27.61
C LEU A 53 -8.16 19.47 -27.20
N SER A 54 -7.08 19.57 -27.98
CA SER A 54 -5.76 19.08 -27.56
C SER A 54 -5.28 19.73 -26.27
N HIS A 55 -5.41 21.05 -26.12
CA HIS A 55 -5.04 21.75 -24.89
C HIS A 55 -5.90 21.32 -23.69
N PHE A 56 -7.22 21.20 -23.90
CA PHE A 56 -8.13 20.71 -22.87
C PHE A 56 -7.76 19.31 -22.36
N PHE A 57 -7.50 18.34 -23.26
CA PHE A 57 -7.09 16.98 -22.89
C PHE A 57 -5.71 16.93 -22.24
N MET A 58 -4.77 17.78 -22.66
CA MET A 58 -3.47 17.90 -22.00
C MET A 58 -3.59 18.37 -20.55
N ASN A 59 -4.45 19.36 -20.27
CA ASN A 59 -4.70 19.84 -18.91
C ASN A 59 -5.34 18.75 -18.05
N MET A 60 -6.38 18.07 -18.53
CA MET A 60 -6.98 16.94 -17.80
C MET A 60 -5.99 15.82 -17.52
N ARG A 61 -5.09 15.53 -18.47
CA ARG A 61 -4.03 14.54 -18.26
C ARG A 61 -3.07 14.97 -17.16
N GLN A 62 -2.70 16.25 -17.10
CA GLN A 62 -1.84 16.78 -16.05
C GLN A 62 -2.51 16.69 -14.67
N GLU A 63 -3.80 17.01 -14.58
CA GLU A 63 -4.58 16.87 -13.34
C GLU A 63 -4.66 15.40 -12.89
N ALA A 64 -4.98 14.49 -13.81
CA ALA A 64 -4.99 13.05 -13.53
C ALA A 64 -3.61 12.57 -13.05
N GLN A 65 -2.52 13.01 -13.68
CA GLN A 65 -1.16 12.69 -13.25
C GLN A 65 -0.82 13.25 -11.88
N HIS A 66 -1.33 14.43 -11.52
CA HIS A 66 -1.15 15.00 -10.19
C HIS A 66 -1.85 14.14 -9.12
N ILE A 67 -3.09 13.74 -9.38
CA ILE A 67 -3.85 12.83 -8.52
C ILE A 67 -3.13 11.47 -8.41
N GLU A 68 -2.67 10.91 -9.53
CA GLU A 68 -1.90 9.65 -9.56
C GLU A 68 -0.66 9.71 -8.65
N ARG A 69 0.11 10.81 -8.70
CA ARG A 69 1.30 10.96 -7.84
C ARG A 69 0.93 11.02 -6.37
N LYS A 70 -0.13 11.74 -6.02
CA LYS A 70 -0.61 11.84 -4.64
C LYS A 70 -1.05 10.47 -4.11
N LEU A 71 -1.83 9.73 -4.89
CA LEU A 71 -2.27 8.37 -4.54
C LEU A 71 -1.08 7.40 -4.44
N THR A 72 -0.10 7.51 -5.32
CA THR A 72 1.13 6.70 -5.26
C THR A 72 1.83 6.89 -3.91
N PHE A 73 2.03 8.15 -3.51
CA PHE A 73 2.67 8.48 -2.24
C PHE A 73 1.85 7.98 -1.03
N GLU A 74 0.53 8.12 -1.07
CA GLU A 74 -0.36 7.63 0.00
C GLU A 74 -0.27 6.11 0.16
N LEU A 75 -0.28 5.37 -0.95
CA LEU A 75 -0.13 3.91 -0.94
C LEU A 75 1.25 3.48 -0.43
N GLU A 76 2.33 4.12 -0.90
CA GLU A 76 3.69 3.84 -0.43
C GLU A 76 3.83 4.08 1.08
N ASN A 77 3.26 5.18 1.59
CA ASN A 77 3.31 5.50 3.01
C ASN A 77 2.49 4.52 3.88
N GLN A 78 1.32 4.08 3.40
CA GLN A 78 0.51 3.06 4.06
C GLN A 78 1.27 1.72 4.13
N LYS A 79 1.89 1.31 3.02
CA LYS A 79 2.71 0.10 2.96
C LYS A 79 3.88 0.16 3.94
N GLU A 80 4.63 1.26 3.97
CA GLU A 80 5.77 1.39 4.90
C GLU A 80 5.30 1.34 6.35
N THR A 81 4.14 1.95 6.67
CA THR A 81 3.55 1.89 8.01
C THR A 81 3.22 0.45 8.43
N LEU A 82 2.58 -0.31 7.54
CA LEU A 82 2.23 -1.71 7.80
C LEU A 82 3.48 -2.59 7.95
N LEU A 83 4.50 -2.39 7.12
CA LEU A 83 5.75 -3.13 7.19
C LEU A 83 6.56 -2.79 8.46
N LYS A 84 6.48 -1.54 8.92
CA LYS A 84 7.04 -1.15 10.21
C LYS A 84 6.31 -1.83 11.36
N GLU A 85 4.99 -1.79 11.39
CA GLU A 85 4.18 -2.47 12.41
C GLU A 85 4.49 -3.98 12.45
N ARG A 86 4.64 -4.63 11.29
CA ARG A 86 5.04 -6.04 11.23
C ARG A 86 6.38 -6.32 11.93
N ARG A 87 7.37 -5.44 11.72
CA ARG A 87 8.69 -5.54 12.38
C ARG A 87 8.55 -5.35 13.89
N ASP A 88 7.84 -4.31 14.31
CA ASP A 88 7.61 -3.99 15.72
C ASP A 88 6.89 -5.16 16.45
N LEU A 89 5.93 -5.80 15.79
CA LEU A 89 5.22 -6.99 16.31
C LEU A 89 6.12 -8.23 16.40
N SER A 90 7.03 -8.42 15.43
CA SER A 90 8.01 -9.51 15.47
C SER A 90 8.98 -9.34 16.63
N ASP A 91 9.53 -8.13 16.80
CA ASP A 91 10.46 -7.82 17.90
C ASP A 91 9.78 -8.05 19.27
N LEU A 92 8.51 -7.65 19.38
CA LEU A 92 7.72 -7.87 20.61
C LEU A 92 7.45 -9.36 20.87
N GLU A 93 7.21 -10.16 19.84
CA GLU A 93 7.05 -11.61 19.97
C GLU A 93 8.34 -12.26 20.50
N ASP A 94 9.49 -11.87 19.94
CA ASP A 94 10.81 -12.38 20.32
C ASP A 94 11.13 -12.05 21.79
N ASP A 95 10.88 -10.81 22.21
CA ASP A 95 11.07 -10.36 23.60
C ASP A 95 10.20 -11.16 24.58
N LEU A 96 8.91 -11.35 24.26
CA LEU A 96 7.99 -12.11 25.11
C LEU A 96 8.36 -13.59 25.17
N SER A 97 8.80 -14.16 24.05
CA SER A 97 9.26 -15.54 23.96
C SER A 97 10.52 -15.76 24.78
N TYR A 98 11.47 -14.82 24.72
CA TYR A 98 12.69 -14.85 25.53
C TYR A 98 12.39 -14.78 27.03
N GLN A 99 11.52 -13.84 27.46
CA GLN A 99 11.08 -13.73 28.86
C GLN A 99 10.43 -15.03 29.35
N GLN A 100 9.59 -15.67 28.52
CA GLN A 100 8.95 -16.92 28.89
C GLN A 100 9.97 -18.05 29.07
N GLN A 101 11.01 -18.12 28.23
CA GLN A 101 12.07 -19.12 28.36
C GLN A 101 12.89 -18.92 29.64
N GLN A 102 13.19 -17.67 30.02
CA GLN A 102 13.89 -17.38 31.27
C GLN A 102 13.08 -17.85 32.47
N LEU A 103 11.78 -17.51 32.53
CA LEU A 103 10.89 -17.93 33.61
C LEU A 103 10.81 -19.46 33.75
N VAL A 104 10.82 -20.20 32.64
CA VAL A 104 10.81 -21.68 32.67
C VAL A 104 12.13 -22.26 33.16
N ARG A 105 13.26 -21.56 33.01
CA ARG A 105 14.57 -22.00 33.51
C ARG A 105 14.78 -21.67 34.99
N GLU A 106 14.04 -20.72 35.54
CA GLU A 106 14.11 -20.28 36.94
C GLU A 106 13.16 -21.08 37.87
N VAL A 107 12.28 -21.92 37.32
CA VAL A 107 11.33 -22.81 38.02
C VAL A 107 11.80 -24.26 37.97
#